data_AF-A0A417Z0R7-F1
#
_entry.id   AF-A0A417Z0R7-F1
#
_cell.length_a   1.000
_cell.length_b   1.000
_cell.length_c   1.000
_cell.angle_alpha   90.00
_cell.angle_beta   90.00
_cell.angle_gamma   90.00
#
_symmetry.space_group_name_H-M   'P 1'
#
loop_
_entity.id
_entity.type
_entity.pdbx_description
1 polymer ?
#
loop_
_entity_poly.entity_id
_entity_poly.type
_entity_poly.pdbx_seq_one_letter_code
_entity_poly.pdbx_strand_id
1 'polypeptide(L)'
;MASMSKPTSEFSQFCADEVVALRRAQPTTAEGVVALVRVFDPADAGSRADAVYSGPDLFEQISPAGWQIEWREDACWLAVHPETGSRLGHYEGLLYAEPSLAATA
;
A
#
# COMPACT_ATOMS: atom_id res chain seq x y z
N MET A 1 4.51 -37.82 -9.11
CA MET A 1 3.63 -37.00 -8.24
C MET A 1 3.48 -35.64 -8.92
N ALA A 2 2.35 -35.41 -9.58
CA ALA A 2 2.05 -34.12 -10.18
C ALA A 2 1.55 -33.20 -9.05
N SER A 3 2.31 -32.14 -8.74
CA SER A 3 1.82 -31.09 -7.85
C SER A 3 0.56 -30.48 -8.45
N MET A 4 -0.57 -30.68 -7.80
CA MET A 4 -1.81 -29.96 -8.11
C MET A 4 -1.59 -28.49 -7.77
N SER A 5 -1.18 -27.70 -8.76
CA SER A 5 -1.36 -26.24 -8.71
C SER A 5 -2.85 -25.98 -8.56
N LYS A 6 -3.29 -25.51 -7.39
CA LYS A 6 -4.67 -25.04 -7.22
C LYS A 6 -4.92 -23.95 -8.26
N PRO A 7 -6.11 -23.91 -8.89
CA PRO A 7 -6.45 -22.79 -9.76
C PRO A 7 -6.40 -21.49 -8.93
N THR A 8 -5.47 -20.61 -9.26
CA THR A 8 -5.41 -19.25 -8.70
C THR A 8 -6.60 -18.49 -9.29
N SER A 9 -7.49 -17.97 -8.44
CA SER A 9 -8.58 -17.10 -8.88
C SER A 9 -8.01 -15.83 -9.53
N GLU A 10 -8.73 -15.23 -10.49
CA GLU A 10 -8.34 -13.96 -11.12
C GLU A 10 -8.09 -12.86 -10.08
N PHE A 11 -8.89 -12.83 -9.02
CA PHE A 11 -8.70 -11.92 -7.88
C PHE A 11 -7.38 -12.18 -7.14
N SER A 12 -7.01 -13.45 -6.93
CA SER A 12 -5.75 -13.79 -6.25
C SER A 12 -4.52 -13.44 -7.08
N GLN A 13 -4.61 -13.54 -8.41
CA GLN A 13 -3.53 -13.10 -9.31
C GLN A 13 -3.39 -11.58 -9.26
N PHE A 14 -4.52 -10.87 -9.29
CA PHE A 14 -4.55 -9.42 -9.20
C PHE A 14 -3.90 -8.88 -7.91
N CYS A 15 -4.23 -9.43 -6.74
CA CYS A 15 -3.57 -9.09 -5.48
C CYS A 15 -2.04 -9.37 -5.53
N ALA A 16 -1.62 -10.45 -6.19
CA ALA A 16 -0.20 -10.79 -6.30
C ALA A 16 0.55 -9.78 -7.21
N ASP A 17 -0.08 -9.34 -8.30
CA ASP A 17 0.51 -8.38 -9.22
C ASP A 17 0.67 -6.99 -8.58
N GLU A 18 -0.30 -6.57 -7.76
CA GLU A 18 -0.22 -5.35 -6.95
C GLU A 18 1.00 -5.37 -6.00
N VAL A 19 1.18 -6.47 -5.26
CA VAL A 19 2.34 -6.65 -4.36
C VAL A 19 3.65 -6.61 -5.12
N VAL A 20 3.72 -7.28 -6.27
CA VAL A 20 4.92 -7.29 -7.12
C VAL A 20 5.23 -5.87 -7.61
N ALA A 21 4.23 -5.09 -8.00
CA ALA A 21 4.41 -3.71 -8.43
C ALA A 21 4.98 -2.84 -7.31
N LEU A 22 4.42 -2.91 -6.10
CA LEU A 22 4.91 -2.16 -4.94
C LEU A 22 6.35 -2.54 -4.58
N ARG A 23 6.64 -3.83 -4.47
CA ARG A 23 7.98 -4.32 -4.11
C ARG A 23 9.04 -3.97 -5.14
N ARG A 24 8.68 -3.96 -6.43
CA ARG A 24 9.60 -3.62 -7.51
C ARG A 24 9.86 -2.12 -7.60
N ALA A 25 8.82 -1.31 -7.43
CA ALA A 25 8.92 0.14 -7.56
C ALA A 25 9.55 0.80 -6.31
N GLN A 26 9.36 0.20 -5.13
CA GLN A 26 9.82 0.73 -3.84
C GLN A 26 9.50 2.23 -3.68
N PRO A 27 8.23 2.64 -3.78
CA PRO A 27 7.86 4.05 -3.68
C PRO A 27 8.22 4.64 -2.31
N THR A 28 8.83 5.83 -2.30
CA THR A 28 9.23 6.56 -1.08
C THR A 28 8.30 7.73 -0.75
N THR A 29 7.20 7.88 -1.49
CA THR A 29 6.17 8.90 -1.26
C THR A 29 4.78 8.27 -1.16
N ALA A 30 3.89 8.88 -0.39
CA ALA A 30 2.55 8.36 -0.18
C ALA A 30 1.73 8.40 -1.48
N GLU A 31 1.88 9.47 -2.26
CA GLU A 31 1.30 9.61 -3.59
C GLU A 31 1.81 8.53 -4.55
N GLY A 32 3.09 8.14 -4.43
CA GLY A 32 3.67 7.06 -5.23
C GLY A 32 3.06 5.70 -4.89
N VAL A 33 2.86 5.42 -3.59
CA VAL A 33 2.16 4.20 -3.14
C VAL A 33 0.72 4.20 -3.66
N VAL A 34 -0.03 5.28 -3.42
CA VAL A 34 -1.41 5.44 -3.87
C VAL A 34 -1.54 5.29 -5.38
N ALA A 35 -0.68 5.96 -6.16
CA ALA A 35 -0.74 5.91 -7.61
C ALA A 35 -0.50 4.48 -8.16
N LEU A 36 0.39 3.71 -7.53
CA LEU A 36 0.62 2.31 -7.89
C LEU A 36 -0.58 1.44 -7.53
N VAL A 37 -1.09 1.56 -6.30
CA VAL A 37 -2.25 0.81 -5.80
C VAL A 37 -3.49 1.10 -6.65
N ARG A 38 -3.72 2.36 -7.05
CA ARG A 38 -4.85 2.75 -7.93
C ARG A 38 -4.92 1.99 -9.25
N VAL A 39 -3.79 1.56 -9.81
CA VAL A 39 -3.78 0.74 -11.04
C VAL A 39 -4.49 -0.60 -10.82
N PHE A 40 -4.48 -1.07 -9.58
CA PHE A 40 -5.08 -2.30 -9.08
C PHE A 40 -6.25 -2.00 -8.14
N ASP A 41 -6.88 -0.83 -8.22
CA ASP A 41 -8.08 -0.56 -7.44
C ASP A 41 -9.31 -1.07 -8.23
N PRO A 42 -10.00 -2.13 -7.76
CA PRO A 42 -11.19 -2.65 -8.45
C PRO A 42 -12.36 -1.67 -8.40
N ALA A 43 -12.30 -0.64 -7.55
CA ALA A 43 -13.38 0.32 -7.31
C ALA A 43 -12.94 1.74 -7.69
N ASP A 44 -12.91 2.06 -8.99
CA ASP A 44 -12.71 3.43 -9.51
C ASP A 44 -13.88 4.40 -9.15
N ALA A 45 -14.73 4.08 -8.18
CA ALA A 45 -16.03 4.73 -7.97
C ALA A 45 -16.48 4.74 -6.50
N GLY A 46 -16.06 5.75 -5.73
CA GLY A 46 -16.88 6.28 -4.63
C GLY A 46 -16.33 6.13 -3.21
N SER A 47 -15.10 5.65 -3.01
CA SER A 47 -14.45 5.71 -1.70
C SER A 47 -14.00 7.13 -1.38
N ARG A 48 -14.10 7.54 -0.11
CA ARG A 48 -13.47 8.76 0.42
C ARG A 48 -11.93 8.62 0.52
N ALA A 49 -11.41 7.42 0.26
CA ALA A 49 -9.98 7.12 0.30
C ALA A 49 -9.29 7.45 -1.01
N ASP A 50 -7.96 7.59 -0.94
CA ASP A 50 -7.14 7.82 -2.12
C ASP A 50 -6.92 6.54 -2.92
N ALA A 51 -6.90 5.35 -2.31
CA ALA A 51 -6.90 4.08 -3.03
C ALA A 51 -7.37 2.93 -2.12
N VAL A 52 -7.76 1.79 -2.72
CA VAL A 52 -8.04 0.54 -1.99
C VAL A 52 -6.96 -0.49 -2.26
N TYR A 53 -6.23 -0.87 -1.21
CA TYR A 53 -5.22 -1.91 -1.28
C TYR A 53 -5.85 -3.29 -1.09
N SER A 54 -5.57 -4.21 -2.02
CA SER A 54 -6.20 -5.54 -2.08
C SER A 54 -5.26 -6.67 -1.64
N GLY A 55 -3.97 -6.38 -1.48
CA GLY A 55 -2.94 -7.34 -1.11
C GLY A 55 -2.89 -7.73 0.39
N PRO A 56 -1.98 -8.65 0.75
CA PRO A 56 -1.62 -8.94 2.15
C PRO A 56 -0.86 -7.77 2.78
N ASP A 57 -0.71 -7.73 4.11
CA ASP A 57 -0.12 -6.63 4.90
C ASP A 57 0.74 -5.62 4.09
N LEU A 58 0.15 -4.45 3.80
CA LEU A 58 0.80 -3.41 2.99
C LEU A 58 2.11 -2.92 3.61
N PHE A 59 2.18 -2.84 4.94
CA PHE A 59 3.38 -2.34 5.60
C PHE A 59 4.59 -3.24 5.33
N GLU A 60 4.39 -4.56 5.31
CA GLU A 60 5.45 -5.50 4.92
C GLU A 60 5.95 -5.26 3.49
N GLN A 61 5.09 -4.78 2.59
CA GLN A 61 5.44 -4.56 1.18
C GLN A 61 6.23 -3.26 0.98
N ILE A 62 5.95 -2.23 1.78
CA ILE A 62 6.59 -0.91 1.65
C ILE A 62 7.76 -0.70 2.62
N SER A 63 7.86 -1.46 3.72
CA SER A 63 8.99 -1.34 4.66
C SER A 63 10.38 -1.50 4.02
N PRO A 64 10.61 -2.34 2.99
CA PRO A 64 11.90 -2.41 2.31
C PRO A 64 12.28 -1.13 1.56
N ALA A 65 11.31 -0.25 1.27
CA ALA A 65 11.56 1.08 0.70
C ALA A 65 11.91 2.13 1.77
N GLY A 66 11.97 1.76 3.05
CA GLY A 66 12.38 2.64 4.15
C GLY A 66 11.25 3.21 5.01
N TRP A 67 9.99 2.82 4.76
CA TRP A 67 8.84 3.26 5.56
C TRP A 67 8.87 2.73 6.99
N GLN A 68 8.42 3.55 7.93
CA GLN A 68 8.37 3.25 9.36
C GLN A 68 6.96 3.50 9.91
N ILE A 69 6.46 2.64 10.80
CA ILE A 69 5.18 2.87 11.49
C ILE A 69 5.40 3.92 12.59
N GLU A 70 4.62 5.01 12.56
CA GLU A 70 4.53 5.97 13.66
C GLU A 70 3.47 5.55 14.69
N TRP A 71 2.35 5.01 14.22
CA TRP A 71 1.22 4.60 15.05
C TRP A 71 0.47 3.43 14.42
N ARG A 72 -0.03 2.51 15.25
CA ARG A 72 -0.85 1.36 14.84
C ARG A 72 -1.86 1.00 15.92
N GLU A 73 -3.11 0.84 15.52
CA GLU A 73 -4.20 0.27 16.33
C GLU A 73 -5.10 -0.57 15.41
N ASP A 74 -5.30 -1.84 15.76
CA ASP A 74 -6.09 -2.79 14.96
C ASP A 74 -5.70 -2.81 13.47
N ALA A 75 -6.66 -2.53 12.58
CA ALA A 75 -6.51 -2.47 11.12
C ALA A 75 -6.10 -1.08 10.61
N CYS A 76 -5.71 -0.18 11.52
CA CYS A 76 -5.42 1.22 11.26
C CYS A 76 -3.97 1.53 11.62
N TRP A 77 -3.25 2.20 10.73
CA TRP A 77 -1.91 2.65 11.04
C TRP A 77 -1.51 3.86 10.20
N LEU A 78 -0.48 4.54 10.69
CA LEU A 78 0.18 5.65 10.02
C LEU A 78 1.65 5.30 9.86
N ALA A 79 2.15 5.38 8.63
CA ALA A 79 3.56 5.24 8.33
C ALA A 79 4.18 6.55 7.84
N VAL A 80 5.46 6.73 8.11
CA VAL A 80 6.29 7.85 7.66
C VAL A 80 7.50 7.33 6.89
N HIS A 81 7.88 8.03 5.82
CA HIS A 81 9.15 7.81 5.16
C HIS A 81 10.16 8.88 5.61
N PRO A 82 11.25 8.51 6.31
CA PRO A 82 12.09 9.46 7.04
C PRO A 82 12.88 10.42 6.12
N GLU A 83 13.20 10.02 4.89
CA GLU A 83 13.97 10.87 3.98
C GLU A 83 13.10 11.90 3.25
N THR A 84 11.83 11.57 3.00
CA THR A 84 10.90 12.41 2.22
C THR A 84 9.91 13.15 3.10
N GLY A 85 9.74 12.73 4.35
CA GLY A 85 8.70 13.25 5.25
C GLY A 85 7.27 12.87 4.83
N SER A 86 7.11 12.01 3.82
CA SER A 86 5.81 11.55 3.34
C SER A 86 5.12 10.69 4.39
N ARG A 87 3.80 10.80 4.47
CA ARG A 87 2.95 10.09 5.43
C ARG A 87 1.85 9.34 4.72
N LEU A 88 1.68 8.06 5.09
CA LEU A 88 0.68 7.17 4.51
C LEU A 88 -0.21 6.64 5.62
N GLY A 89 -1.50 7.00 5.57
CA GLY A 89 -2.54 6.41 6.40
C GLY A 89 -3.10 5.15 5.76
N HIS A 90 -3.35 4.13 6.57
CA HIS A 90 -4.05 2.92 6.17
C HIS A 90 -5.17 2.62 7.17
N TYR A 91 -6.38 2.38 6.68
CA TYR A 91 -7.57 2.05 7.49
C TYR A 91 -8.37 0.94 6.80
N GLU A 92 -8.31 -0.29 7.32
CA GLU A 92 -9.10 -1.42 6.79
C GLU A 92 -8.94 -1.65 5.26
N GLY A 93 -7.73 -1.46 4.73
CA GLY A 93 -7.44 -1.58 3.29
C GLY A 93 -7.57 -0.27 2.51
N LEU A 94 -8.10 0.79 3.11
CA LEU A 94 -8.18 2.12 2.51
C LEU A 94 -6.89 2.90 2.75
N LEU A 95 -6.37 3.54 1.70
CA LEU A 95 -5.15 4.34 1.75
C LEU A 95 -5.46 5.84 1.68
N TYR A 96 -4.68 6.61 2.44
CA TYR A 96 -4.76 8.07 2.48
C TYR A 96 -3.36 8.66 2.37
N ALA A 97 -3.14 9.52 1.38
CA ALA A 97 -1.94 10.32 1.28
C ALA A 97 -2.06 11.50 2.27
N GLU A 98 -1.45 11.34 3.43
CA GLU A 98 -1.53 12.32 4.51
C GLU A 98 -0.60 13.51 4.24
N PRO A 99 -0.93 14.72 4.74
CA PRO A 99 -0.02 15.85 4.66
C PRO A 99 1.36 15.47 5.21
N SER A 100 2.38 15.66 4.37
CA SER A 100 3.77 15.47 4.76
C SER A 100 4.09 16.32 5.98
N LEU A 101 4.98 15.83 6.84
CA LEU A 101 5.62 16.73 7.80
C LEU A 101 6.45 17.71 6.98
N ALA A 102 5.91 18.92 6.75
CA ALA A 102 6.74 20.01 6.30
C ALA A 102 7.90 20.07 7.28
N ALA A 103 9.14 19.94 6.79
CA ALA A 103 10.30 20.15 7.63
C ALA A 103 10.11 21.51 8.29
N THR A 104 9.80 21.50 9.58
CA THR A 104 9.89 22.69 10.43
C THR A 104 11.37 23.01 10.48
N ALA A 105 11.81 23.79 9.49
CA ALA A 105 13.13 24.41 9.44
C ALA A 105 13.14 25.65 10.35
#